data_AF-A0A931YHD5-F1
#
_entry.id   AF-A0A931YHD5-F1
#
_cell.length_a   1.000
_cell.length_b   1.000
_cell.length_c   1.000
_cell.angle_alpha   90.00
_cell.angle_beta   90.00
_cell.angle_gamma   90.00
#
_symmetry.space_group_name_H-M   'P 1'
#
loop_
_entity.id
_entity.type
_entity.pdbx_description
1 polymer ?
#
loop_
_entity_poly.entity_id
_entity_poly.type
_entity_poly.pdbx_seq_one_letter_code
_entity_poly.pdbx_strand_id
1 'polypeptide(L)' 'ARRVHIARLLAAVLDRGVEAGAFRKLDPVLAPSMLIGMVWGTTLNHADDTPAEVLAARIADLCLHGLLQAPGAPD' A
#
# COMPACT_ATOMS: atom_id res chain seq x y z
N ALA A 1 2.41 0.36 20.16
CA ALA A 1 3.31 -0.63 19.53
C ALA A 1 3.61 -0.22 18.07
N ARG A 2 4.79 -0.60 17.54
CA ARG A 2 5.35 -0.20 16.22
C ARG A 2 4.34 -0.20 15.06
N ARG A 3 3.47 -1.20 14.98
CA ARG A 3 2.42 -1.32 13.94
C ARG A 3 1.45 -0.12 13.90
N VAL A 4 1.03 0.38 15.07
CA VAL A 4 0.11 1.54 15.17
C VAL A 4 0.80 2.82 14.69
N HIS A 5 2.10 2.95 14.93
CA HIS A 5 2.88 4.09 14.44
C HIS A 5 2.99 4.06 12.90
N ILE A 6 3.31 2.90 12.31
CA ILE A 6 3.38 2.72 10.85
C ILE A 6 2.03 3.00 10.20
N ALA A 7 0.94 2.45 10.74
CA ALA A 7 -0.40 2.68 10.20
C ALA A 7 -0.78 4.18 10.17
N ARG A 8 -0.38 4.94 11.20
CA ARG A 8 -0.62 6.38 11.27
C ARG A 8 0.20 7.16 10.23
N LEU A 9 1.47 6.82 10.06
CA LEU A 9 2.32 7.43 9.03
C LEU A 9 1.76 7.15 7.64
N LEU A 10 1.32 5.92 7.40
CA LEU A 10 0.73 5.52 6.14
C LEU A 10 -0.59 6.25 5.87
N ALA A 11 -1.46 6.37 6.88
CA ALA A 11 -2.68 7.17 6.78
C ALA A 11 -2.38 8.62 6.36
N ALA A 12 -1.38 9.26 6.98
CA ALA A 12 -1.00 10.64 6.63
C ALA A 12 -0.46 10.79 5.20
N VAL A 13 0.28 9.79 4.69
CA VAL A 13 0.77 9.80 3.30
C VAL A 13 -0.38 9.63 2.31
N LEU A 14 -1.28 8.68 2.60
CA LEU A 14 -2.45 8.43 1.75
C LEU A 14 -3.37 9.64 1.70
N ASP A 15 -3.64 10.27 2.85
CA ASP A 15 -4.49 11.45 2.96
C ASP A 15 -3.94 12.62 2.12
N ARG A 16 -2.65 12.93 2.26
CA ARG A 16 -1.97 13.94 1.43
C ARG A 16 -2.02 13.61 -0.06
N GLY A 17 -1.90 12.34 -0.43
CA GLY A 17 -2.00 11.93 -1.83
C GLY A 17 -3.41 12.10 -2.40
N VAL A 18 -4.45 11.91 -1.58
CA VAL A 18 -5.84 12.21 -1.94
C VAL A 18 -6.05 13.72 -2.07
N GLU A 19 -5.59 14.50 -1.10
CA GLU A 19 -5.68 15.97 -1.12
C GLU A 19 -4.98 16.58 -2.34
N ALA A 20 -3.84 16.01 -2.74
CA ALA A 20 -3.10 16.43 -3.92
C ALA A 20 -3.70 15.95 -5.25
N GLY A 21 -4.77 15.14 -5.22
CA GLY A 21 -5.37 14.52 -6.41
C GLY A 21 -4.50 13.42 -7.05
N ALA A 22 -3.44 12.98 -6.37
CA ALA A 22 -2.54 11.94 -6.85
C ALA A 22 -3.13 10.53 -6.65
N PHE A 23 -3.92 10.32 -5.59
CA PHE A 23 -4.60 9.05 -5.31
C PHE A 23 -6.11 9.19 -5.42
N ARG A 24 -6.78 8.10 -5.77
CA ARG A 24 -8.25 7.99 -5.67
C ARG A 24 -8.71 8.19 -4.23
N LYS A 25 -10.01 8.43 -4.01
CA LYS A 25 -10.58 8.42 -2.66
C LYS A 25 -10.42 7.04 -2.00
N LEU A 26 -9.94 7.03 -0.76
CA LEU A 26 -9.66 5.82 0.02
C LEU A 26 -10.41 5.88 1.36
N ASP A 27 -10.65 4.70 1.94
CA ASP A 27 -11.08 4.62 3.33
C ASP A 27 -9.86 4.88 4.24
N PRO A 28 -9.89 5.93 5.08
CA PRO A 28 -8.72 6.35 5.88
C PRO A 28 -8.37 5.37 7.01
N VAL A 29 -9.28 4.46 7.38
CA VAL A 29 -9.08 3.47 8.43
C VAL A 29 -8.64 2.14 7.83
N LEU A 30 -9.27 1.72 6.74
CA LEU A 30 -9.06 0.41 6.13
C LEU A 30 -7.83 0.38 5.22
N ALA A 31 -7.60 1.42 4.42
CA ALA A 31 -6.53 1.41 3.41
C ALA A 31 -5.12 1.22 4.01
N PRO A 32 -4.73 1.89 5.10
CA PRO A 32 -3.43 1.62 5.74
C PRO A 32 -3.29 0.17 6.21
N SER A 33 -4.37 -0.41 6.74
CA SER A 33 -4.38 -1.79 7.24
C SER A 33 -4.25 -2.81 6.10
N MET A 34 -4.91 -2.56 4.96
CA MET A 34 -4.81 -3.40 3.77
C MET A 34 -3.39 -3.42 3.20
N LEU A 35 -2.75 -2.25 3.07
CA LEU A 35 -1.38 -2.14 2.57
C LEU A 35 -0.37 -2.85 3.48
N ILE A 36 -0.51 -2.70 4.81
CA ILE A 36 0.31 -3.45 5.78
C ILE A 36 0.08 -4.96 5.62
N GLY A 37 -1.17 -5.39 5.45
CA GLY A 37 -1.52 -6.79 5.22
C GLY A 37 -0.90 -7.36 3.94
N MET A 38 -0.86 -6.57 2.87
CA MET A 38 -0.24 -6.96 1.60
C MET A 38 1.27 -7.16 1.77
N VAL A 39 1.98 -6.18 2.35
CA VAL A 39 3.43 -6.29 2.62
C VAL A 39 3.72 -7.52 3.47
N TRP A 40 2.95 -7.72 4.54
CA TRP A 40 3.11 -8.85 5.44
C TRP A 40 2.85 -10.19 4.75
N GLY A 41 1.77 -10.30 3.97
CA GLY A 41 1.42 -11.48 3.22
C GLY A 41 2.48 -11.84 2.19
N THR A 42 3.01 -10.86 1.44
CA THR A 42 4.09 -11.09 0.50
C THR A 42 5.38 -11.53 1.20
N THR A 43 5.72 -10.92 2.33
CA THR A 43 6.92 -11.30 3.11
C THR A 43 6.81 -12.73 3.65
N LEU A 44 5.62 -13.18 4.05
CA LEU A 44 5.43 -14.55 4.54
C LEU A 44 5.40 -15.63 3.45
N ASN A 45 5.04 -15.29 2.22
CA ASN A 45 4.76 -16.27 1.16
C ASN A 45 5.76 -16.22 -0.02
N HIS A 46 6.71 -15.29 -0.03
CA HIS A 46 7.72 -15.26 -1.07
C HIS A 46 8.72 -16.43 -0.93
N ALA A 47 9.27 -16.89 -2.06
CA ALA A 47 10.38 -17.83 -2.06
C ALA A 47 11.66 -17.13 -1.54
N ASP A 48 12.39 -17.82 -0.66
CA ASP A 48 13.54 -17.30 0.11
C ASP A 48 14.65 -16.65 -0.76
N ASP A 49 14.69 -16.93 -2.06
CA ASP A 49 15.72 -16.45 -2.98
C ASP A 49 15.47 -15.03 -3.54
N THR A 50 14.32 -14.41 -3.27
CA THR A 50 14.04 -13.06 -3.81
C THR A 50 14.70 -11.99 -2.94
N PRO A 51 15.62 -11.16 -3.47
CA PRO A 51 16.23 -10.10 -2.71
C PRO A 51 15.17 -9.10 -2.18
N ALA A 52 15.35 -8.62 -0.96
CA ALA A 52 14.39 -7.77 -0.27
C ALA A 52 14.07 -6.48 -1.06
N GLU A 53 15.07 -5.90 -1.73
CA GLU A 53 14.94 -4.73 -2.57
C GLU A 53 14.05 -4.98 -3.80
N VAL A 54 14.15 -6.17 -4.41
CA VAL A 54 13.31 -6.56 -5.54
C VAL A 54 11.86 -6.76 -5.08
N LEU A 55 11.69 -7.37 -3.90
CA LEU A 55 10.37 -7.59 -3.32
C LEU A 55 9.69 -6.27 -2.94
N ALA A 56 10.45 -5.35 -2.32
CA ALA A 56 9.96 -4.04 -1.93
C ALA A 56 9.48 -3.21 -3.12
N ALA A 57 10.25 -3.20 -4.22
CA ALA A 57 9.85 -2.51 -5.44
C ALA A 57 8.54 -3.06 -6.02
N ARG A 58 8.41 -4.39 -6.13
CA ARG A 58 7.19 -5.05 -6.65
C ARG A 58 5.96 -4.78 -5.78
N ILE A 59 6.11 -4.81 -4.46
CA ILE A 59 5.01 -4.50 -3.55
C ILE A 59 4.61 -3.03 -3.69
N ALA A 60 5.58 -2.11 -3.80
CA ALA A 60 5.31 -0.70 -4.00
C ALA A 60 4.54 -0.45 -5.30
N ASP A 61 4.95 -1.06 -6.41
CA ASP A 61 4.27 -0.96 -7.70
C ASP A 61 2.82 -1.46 -7.62
N LEU A 62 2.59 -2.62 -6.99
CA LEU A 62 1.25 -3.18 -6.81
C LEU A 62 0.37 -2.28 -5.95
N CYS A 63 0.92 -1.75 -4.86
CA CYS A 63 0.21 -0.81 -3.99
C CYS A 63 -0.17 0.46 -4.76
N LEU A 64 0.79 1.06 -5.47
CA LEU A 64 0.56 2.26 -6.27
C LEU A 64 -0.48 2.03 -7.36
N HIS A 65 -0.44 0.89 -8.05
CA HIS A 65 -1.44 0.54 -9.06
C HIS A 65 -2.85 0.59 -8.46
N GLY A 66 -3.08 -0.04 -7.31
CA GLY A 66 -4.39 0.00 -6.63
C GLY A 66 -4.82 1.38 -6.11
N LEU A 67 -3.88 2.29 -5.89
CA LEU A 67 -4.13 3.67 -5.46
C LEU A 67 -4.43 4.62 -6.63
N LEU A 68 -3.85 4.34 -7.80
CA LEU A 68 -3.96 5.15 -9.01
C LEU A 68 -5.15 4.74 -9.90
N GLN A 69 -5.67 3.52 -9.74
CA GLN A 69 -6.85 3.04 -10.46
C GLN A 69 -8.08 3.93 -10.20
N ALA A 70 -8.68 4.46 -11.26
CA ALA A 70 -9.93 5.22 -11.15
C ALA A 70 -11.07 4.28 -10.70
N PRO A 71 -12.04 4.75 -9.89
CA PRO A 71 -13.21 3.95 -9.58
C PRO A 71 -13.93 3.58 -10.89
N GLY A 72 -13.96 2.30 -11.23
CA GLY A 72 -14.72 1.79 -12.38
C GLY A 72 -14.01 1.81 -13.73
N ALA A 73 -12.67 1.84 -13.79
CA ALA A 73 -11.98 1.47 -15.03
C ALA A 73 -12.16 -0.04 -15.26
N PRO A 74 -12.85 -0.48 -16.32
CA PRO A 74 -12.88 -1.89 -16.67
C PRO A 74 -11.53 -2.30 -17.27
N ASP A 75 -11.12 -3.53 -16.95
CA ASP A 75 -10.04 -4.24 -17.64
C ASP A 75 -10.34 -4.43 -19.14
#